data_AF-A0A2G1BPS1-F1
#
_entry.id   AF-A0A2G1BPS1-F1
#
_cell.length_a   1.000
_cell.length_b   1.000
_cell.length_c   1.000
_cell.angle_alpha   90.00
_cell.angle_beta   90.00
_cell.angle_gamma   90.00
#
_symmetry.space_group_name_H-M   'P 1'
#
loop_
_entity.id
_entity.type
_entity.pdbx_description
1 polymer ?
#
loop_
_entity_poly.entity_id
_entity_poly.type
_entity_poly.pdbx_seq_one_letter_code
_entity_poly.pdbx_strand_id
1 'polypeptide(L)'
;IAMLMTGFGMLRLGVSANLMSLGALDFGLIVDGAVISVENALRRLAEQQHREGRLLTVKERLENVAHAAREMIRPSAYGQAIIVLVYVPLLTLTGVEGKTFVPMALTVVIALAFAFV
;
A
#
# COMPACT_ATOMS: atom_id res chain seq x y z
N ILE A 1 9.26 -3.82 -6.39
CA ILE A 1 9.61 -4.85 -5.39
C ILE A 1 8.35 -5.48 -4.81
N ALA A 2 7.36 -4.70 -4.36
CA ALA A 2 6.06 -5.21 -3.88
C ALA A 2 5.45 -6.30 -4.79
N MET A 3 5.28 -6.05 -6.10
CA MET A 3 4.73 -7.07 -7.02
C MET A 3 5.57 -8.37 -7.11
N LEU A 4 6.91 -8.26 -7.03
CA LEU A 4 7.81 -9.43 -7.02
C LEU A 4 7.66 -10.22 -5.71
N MET A 5 7.56 -9.53 -4.58
CA MET A 5 7.35 -10.12 -3.25
C MET A 5 5.97 -10.80 -3.17
N THR A 6 4.93 -10.17 -3.71
CA THR A 6 3.59 -10.75 -3.81
C THR A 6 3.60 -12.02 -4.65
N GLY A 7 4.24 -12.01 -5.82
CA GLY A 7 4.37 -13.20 -6.68
C GLY A 7 5.09 -14.35 -5.97
N PHE A 8 6.15 -14.04 -5.21
CA PHE A 8 6.86 -15.03 -4.39
C PHE A 8 5.99 -15.58 -3.24
N GLY A 9 5.20 -14.72 -2.58
CA GLY A 9 4.25 -15.11 -1.54
C GLY A 9 3.14 -16.03 -2.07
N MET A 10 2.59 -15.71 -3.24
CA MET A 10 1.60 -16.55 -3.93
C MET A 10 2.17 -17.94 -4.26
N LEU A 11 3.41 -18.00 -4.75
CA LEU A 11 4.10 -19.26 -5.04
C LEU A 11 4.26 -20.11 -3.78
N ARG A 12 4.63 -19.51 -2.65
CA ARG A 12 4.84 -20.22 -1.38
C ARG A 12 3.54 -20.71 -0.73
N LEU A 13 2.44 -19.99 -0.94
CA LEU A 13 1.11 -20.34 -0.40
C LEU A 13 0.29 -21.21 -1.34
N GLY A 14 0.84 -21.58 -2.50
CA GLY A 14 0.16 -22.43 -3.49
C GLY A 14 -1.04 -21.75 -4.17
N VAL A 15 -1.11 -20.42 -4.12
CA VAL A 15 -2.16 -19.65 -4.77
C VAL A 15 -1.84 -19.53 -6.25
N SER A 16 -2.71 -20.07 -7.12
CA SER A 16 -2.47 -20.00 -8.57
C SER A 16 -2.58 -18.56 -9.05
N ALA A 17 -1.60 -18.11 -9.84
CA ALA A 17 -1.61 -16.83 -10.53
C ALA A 17 -2.56 -16.88 -11.74
N ASN A 18 -3.85 -17.08 -11.47
CA ASN A 18 -4.91 -17.05 -12.47
C ASN A 18 -5.41 -15.62 -12.70
N LEU A 19 -6.15 -15.39 -13.80
CA LEU A 19 -6.64 -14.08 -14.21
C LEU A 19 -7.46 -13.35 -13.13
N MET A 20 -8.17 -14.08 -12.27
CA MET A 20 -8.93 -13.46 -11.17
C MET A 20 -8.01 -13.00 -10.03
N SER A 21 -7.01 -13.80 -9.68
CA SER A 21 -6.03 -13.47 -8.64
C SER A 21 -5.07 -12.34 -9.06
N LEU A 22 -4.66 -12.31 -10.33
CA LEU A 22 -3.86 -11.26 -10.95
C LEU A 22 -4.69 -9.99 -11.19
N GLY A 23 -5.95 -10.14 -11.60
CA GLY A 23 -6.87 -9.02 -11.81
C GLY A 23 -7.26 -8.30 -10.52
N ALA A 24 -7.17 -8.98 -9.37
CA ALA A 24 -7.37 -8.35 -8.07
C ALA A 24 -6.14 -7.62 -7.53
N LEU A 25 -4.96 -7.81 -8.12
CA LEU A 25 -3.79 -6.98 -7.87
C LEU A 25 -3.97 -5.66 -8.62
N ASP A 26 -4.74 -4.76 -8.02
CA ASP A 26 -4.86 -3.40 -8.52
C ASP A 26 -3.58 -2.61 -8.21
N PHE A 27 -2.96 -2.06 -9.25
CA PHE A 27 -1.85 -1.12 -9.10
C PHE A 27 -2.25 0.10 -8.27
N GLY A 28 -3.52 0.51 -8.33
CA GLY A 28 -4.07 1.57 -7.51
C GLY A 28 -3.79 1.31 -6.03
N LEU A 29 -4.18 0.13 -5.54
CA LEU A 29 -4.01 -0.25 -4.13
C LEU A 29 -2.55 -0.38 -3.70
N ILE A 30 -1.68 -0.90 -4.57
CA ILE A 30 -0.27 -1.15 -4.24
C ILE A 30 0.54 0.15 -4.22
N VAL A 31 0.18 1.12 -5.06
CA VAL A 31 0.95 2.36 -5.23
C VAL A 31 0.36 3.53 -4.43
N ASP A 32 -0.89 3.42 -3.96
CA ASP A 32 -1.60 4.45 -3.18
C ASP A 32 -0.79 4.97 -1.98
N GLY A 33 -0.25 4.07 -1.15
CA GLY A 33 0.55 4.46 0.01
C GLY A 33 1.80 5.28 -0.35
N ALA A 34 2.45 4.95 -1.47
CA ALA A 34 3.60 5.70 -1.97
C ALA A 34 3.20 7.07 -2.51
N VAL A 35 2.11 7.15 -3.28
CA VAL A 35 1.59 8.43 -3.83
C VAL A 35 1.19 9.37 -2.70
N ILE A 36 0.42 8.88 -1.72
CA ILE A 36 -0.02 9.67 -0.57
C ILE A 36 1.20 10.20 0.21
N SER A 37 2.23 9.38 0.42
CA SER A 37 3.46 9.79 1.10
C SER A 37 4.22 10.89 0.34
N VAL A 38 4.37 10.74 -0.98
CA VAL A 38 5.04 11.73 -1.83
C VAL A 38 4.26 13.04 -1.86
N GLU A 39 2.93 12.98 -2.01
CA GLU A 39 2.08 14.15 -2.04
C GLU A 39 2.15 14.93 -0.71
N ASN A 40 2.15 14.22 0.42
CA ASN A 40 2.27 14.86 1.73
C ASN A 40 3.63 15.53 1.94
N ALA A 41 4.71 14.89 1.48
CA ALA A 41 6.04 15.49 1.52
C ALA A 41 6.10 16.75 0.65
N LEU A 42 5.57 16.71 -0.57
CA LEU A 42 5.51 17.86 -1.48
C LEU A 42 4.67 19.00 -0.92
N ARG A 43 3.49 18.70 -0.38
CA ARG A 43 2.60 19.68 0.28
C ARG A 43 3.32 20.39 1.42
N ARG A 44 3.98 19.66 2.32
CA ARG A 44 4.74 20.25 3.44
C ARG A 44 5.92 21.09 2.97
N LEU A 45 6.66 20.64 1.97
CA LEU A 45 7.76 21.41 1.39
C LEU A 45 7.25 22.73 0.79
N ALA A 46 6.13 22.69 0.07
CA ALA A 46 5.51 23.88 -0.50
C ALA A 46 5.04 24.87 0.58
N GLU A 47 4.33 24.37 1.61
CA GLU A 47 3.90 25.18 2.75
C GLU A 47 5.07 25.84 3.48
N GLN A 48 6.15 25.10 3.72
CA GLN A 48 7.32 25.62 4.43
C GLN A 48 8.11 26.61 3.60
N GLN A 49 8.24 26.37 2.29
CA GLN A 49 8.84 27.33 1.36
C GLN A 49 8.02 28.63 1.27
N HIS A 50 6.69 28.52 1.31
CA HIS A 50 5.81 29.69 1.30
C HIS A 50 5.89 30.50 2.60
N ARG A 51 5.97 29.83 3.77
CA ARG A 51 6.17 30.49 5.07
C ARG A 51 7.49 31.23 5.18
N GLU A 52 8.57 30.63 4.68
CA GLU A 52 9.93 31.19 4.75
C GLU A 52 10.18 32.27 3.69
N GLY A 53 9.37 32.34 2.64
CA GLY A 53 9.54 33.30 1.54
C GLY A 53 10.82 33.13 0.72
N ARG A 54 11.55 32.02 0.93
CA ARG A 54 12.81 31.67 0.26
C ARG A 54 12.84 30.19 -0.12
N LEU A 55 13.75 29.84 -1.03
CA LEU A 55 14.05 28.43 -1.28
C LEU A 55 14.67 27.78 -0.04
N LEU A 56 14.16 26.60 0.32
CA LEU A 56 14.71 25.78 1.39
C LEU A 56 16.05 25.19 0.96
N THR A 57 17.00 25.14 1.89
CA THR A 57 18.28 24.45 1.69
C THR A 57 18.08 22.94 1.59
N VAL A 58 19.05 22.23 1.01
CA VAL A 58 18.98 20.77 0.86
C VAL A 58 18.80 20.06 2.21
N LYS A 59 19.42 20.58 3.28
CA LYS A 59 19.29 20.04 4.63
C LYS A 59 17.87 20.18 5.18
N GLU A 60 17.27 21.36 5.07
CA GLU A 60 15.89 21.63 5.50
C GLU A 60 14.88 20.79 4.70
N ARG A 61 15.11 20.60 3.40
CA ARG A 61 14.29 19.73 2.57
C ARG A 61 14.34 18.28 3.03
N LEU A 62 15.53 17.74 3.27
CA LEU A 62 15.71 16.36 3.74
C LEU A 62 15.05 16.13 5.10
N GLU A 63 15.24 17.05 6.04
CA GLU A 63 14.63 16.98 7.38
C GLU A 63 13.09 17.01 7.30
N ASN A 64 12.52 17.89 6.48
CA ASN A 64 11.07 17.97 6.28
C ASN A 64 10.49 16.71 5.62
N VAL A 65 11.17 16.17 4.60
CA VAL A 65 10.74 14.92 3.95
C VAL A 65 10.81 13.75 4.92
N ALA A 66 11.89 13.65 5.71
CA ALA A 66 12.03 12.60 6.71
C ALA A 66 10.94 12.68 7.79
N HIS A 67 10.59 13.89 8.24
CA HIS A 67 9.49 14.09 9.17
C HIS A 67 8.14 13.73 8.55
N ALA A 68 7.89 14.16 7.31
CA ALA A 68 6.65 13.86 6.58
C ALA A 68 6.48 12.35 6.36
N ALA A 69 7.56 11.63 6.03
CA ALA A 69 7.56 10.19 5.85
C ALA A 69 7.24 9.44 7.16
N ARG A 70 7.83 9.86 8.30
CA ARG A 70 7.56 9.24 9.61
C ARG A 70 6.12 9.39 10.04
N GLU A 71 5.51 10.54 9.79
CA GLU A 71 4.11 10.78 10.13
C GLU A 71 3.16 9.94 9.27
N MET A 72 3.56 9.62 8.03
CA MET A 72 2.74 8.84 7.09
C MET A 72 2.62 7.35 7.46
N ILE A 73 3.52 6.83 8.31
CA ILE A 73 3.48 5.44 8.77
C ILE A 73 2.14 5.10 9.41
N ARG A 74 1.63 5.99 10.27
CA ARG A 74 0.42 5.71 11.05
C ARG A 74 -0.86 5.77 10.19
N PRO A 75 -1.11 6.83 9.39
CA PRO A 75 -2.25 6.88 8.46
C PRO A 75 -2.24 5.73 7.43
N SER A 76 -1.08 5.44 6.84
CA SER A 76 -0.95 4.38 5.84
C SER A 76 -1.27 2.99 6.44
N ALA A 77 -0.78 2.70 7.64
CA ALA A 77 -1.08 1.44 8.32
C ALA A 77 -2.58 1.29 8.64
N TYR A 78 -3.25 2.36 9.08
CA TYR A 78 -4.69 2.31 9.34
C TYR A 78 -5.51 2.12 8.05
N GLY A 79 -5.18 2.83 6.97
CA GLY A 79 -5.86 2.67 5.69
C GLY A 79 -5.76 1.24 5.17
N GLN A 80 -4.57 0.66 5.24
CA GLN A 80 -4.34 -0.73 4.85
C GLN A 80 -5.09 -1.73 5.75
N ALA A 81 -5.11 -1.50 7.07
CA ALA A 81 -5.86 -2.36 7.99
C ALA A 81 -7.36 -2.35 7.69
N ILE A 82 -7.93 -1.19 7.32
CA ILE A 82 -9.33 -1.09 6.89
C ILE A 82 -9.57 -1.92 5.63
N ILE A 83 -8.69 -1.80 4.63
CA ILE A 83 -8.81 -2.60 3.40
C ILE A 83 -8.77 -4.10 3.73
N VAL A 84 -7.76 -4.54 4.50
CA VAL A 84 -7.65 -5.95 4.91
C VAL A 84 -8.92 -6.42 5.63
N LEU A 85 -9.46 -5.60 6.54
CA LEU A 85 -10.69 -5.92 7.29
C LEU A 85 -11.88 -6.15 6.36
N VAL A 86 -12.00 -5.40 5.26
CA VAL A 86 -13.06 -5.58 4.25
C VAL A 86 -12.92 -6.92 3.51
N TYR A 87 -11.70 -7.43 3.34
CA TYR A 87 -11.43 -8.71 2.68
C TYR A 87 -11.53 -9.93 3.61
N VAL A 88 -11.42 -9.77 4.93
CA VAL A 88 -11.51 -10.88 5.91
C VAL A 88 -12.82 -11.68 5.78
N PRO A 89 -14.01 -11.07 5.63
CA PRO A 89 -15.26 -11.81 5.47
C PRO A 89 -15.28 -12.72 4.23
N LEU A 90 -14.55 -12.37 3.16
CA LEU A 90 -14.47 -13.21 1.96
C LEU A 90 -13.81 -14.56 2.24
N LEU A 91 -12.97 -14.65 3.28
CA LEU A 91 -12.35 -15.90 3.72
C LEU A 91 -13.35 -16.86 4.39
N THR A 92 -14.52 -16.37 4.80
CA THR A 92 -15.58 -17.19 5.41
C THR A 92 -16.55 -17.78 4.40
N LEU A 93 -16.44 -17.39 3.12
CA LEU A 93 -17.31 -17.89 2.06
C LEU A 93 -17.10 -19.40 1.83
N THR A 94 -18.20 -20.14 1.82
CA THR A 94 -18.21 -21.59 1.54
C THR A 94 -18.80 -21.88 0.15
N GLY A 95 -18.57 -23.10 -0.37
CA GLY A 95 -19.15 -23.52 -1.64
C GLY A 95 -18.35 -23.07 -2.87
N VAL A 96 -19.04 -22.86 -3.99
CA VAL A 96 -18.42 -22.51 -5.28
C VAL A 96 -17.87 -21.08 -5.25
N GLU A 97 -18.54 -20.18 -4.53
CA GLU A 97 -18.11 -18.79 -4.33
C GLU A 97 -16.79 -18.76 -3.54
N GLY A 98 -16.68 -19.50 -2.44
CA GLY A 98 -15.46 -19.57 -1.64
C GLY A 98 -14.23 -20.00 -2.45
N LYS A 99 -14.34 -21.01 -3.31
CA LYS A 99 -13.22 -21.48 -4.15
C LYS A 99 -12.66 -20.43 -5.10
N THR A 100 -13.46 -19.42 -5.41
CA THR A 100 -13.17 -18.40 -6.42
C THR A 100 -12.71 -17.10 -5.75
N PHE A 101 -13.36 -16.70 -4.67
CA PHE A 101 -13.07 -15.45 -3.95
C PHE A 101 -11.98 -15.56 -2.87
N VAL A 102 -11.79 -16.73 -2.25
CA VAL A 102 -10.76 -16.93 -1.20
C VAL A 102 -9.34 -16.74 -1.75
N PRO A 103 -8.95 -17.34 -2.91
CA PRO A 103 -7.61 -17.12 -3.47
C PRO A 103 -7.34 -15.66 -3.80
N MET A 104 -8.37 -14.95 -4.28
CA MET A 104 -8.31 -13.53 -4.60
C MET A 104 -8.14 -12.65 -3.36
N ALA A 105 -8.87 -12.93 -2.27
CA ALA A 105 -8.71 -12.18 -1.02
C ALA A 105 -7.30 -12.38 -0.43
N LEU A 106 -6.76 -13.59 -0.52
CA LEU A 106 -5.39 -13.90 -0.08
C LEU A 106 -4.35 -13.09 -0.86
N THR A 107 -4.44 -13.01 -2.19
CA THR A 107 -3.46 -12.24 -2.98
C THR A 107 -3.43 -10.77 -2.57
N VAL A 108 -4.60 -10.16 -2.35
CA VAL A 108 -4.70 -8.76 -1.93
C VAL A 108 -4.11 -8.55 -0.54
N VAL A 109 -4.45 -9.40 0.44
CA VAL A 109 -3.92 -9.27 1.82
C VAL A 109 -2.40 -9.44 1.84
N ILE A 110 -1.85 -10.39 1.09
CA ILE A 110 -0.40 -10.61 0.96
C ILE A 110 0.27 -9.40 0.28
N ALA A 111 -0.33 -8.89 -0.79
CA ALA A 111 0.21 -7.74 -1.52
C ALA A 111 0.28 -6.50 -0.65
N LEU A 112 -0.78 -6.23 0.11
CA LEU A 112 -0.82 -5.16 1.09
C LEU A 112 0.24 -5.36 2.17
N ALA A 113 0.36 -6.57 2.74
CA ALA A 113 1.37 -6.86 3.75
C ALA A 113 2.81 -6.56 3.26
N PHE A 114 3.11 -6.85 1.99
CA PHE A 114 4.41 -6.53 1.39
C PHE A 114 4.55 -5.12 0.86
N ALA A 115 3.46 -4.37 0.64
CA ALA A 115 3.55 -2.98 0.19
C ALA A 115 4.18 -2.05 1.25
N PHE A 116 4.17 -2.46 2.52
CA PHE A 116 4.77 -1.73 3.64
C PHE A 116 6.27 -1.98 3.84
N VAL A 117 6.85 -2.95 3.11
CA VAL A 117 8.25 -3.39 3.21
C VAL A 117 9.03 -2.94 1.98
#